data_AF-A0A126UM76-F1
#
_entry.id   AF-A0A126UM76-F1
#
_cell.length_a   1.000
_cell.length_b   1.000
_cell.length_c   1.000
_cell.angle_alpha   90.00
_cell.angle_beta   90.00
_cell.angle_gamma   90.00
#
_symmetry.space_group_name_H-M   'P 1'
#
loop_
_entity.id
_entity.type
_entity.pdbx_description
1 polymer ?
#
loop_
_entity_poly.entity_id
_entity_poly.type
_entity_poly.pdbx_seq_one_letter_code
_entity_poly.pdbx_strand_id
1 'polypeptide(L)'
;MEAKKKLFEVNIMKNKKFVWGLNILAVALILPFAFVFGMIGSWLIANGSQYWELSVSEVWLLFPLYILLIVVHEAIHGIFFKVFCPENPVKYGFKWKSGMAYATSPGSLYNRMQMLVISLAPFVVISLGLTMLAGFGMMNTTLYFMLATMHAASCAGDFYYVYLLLVKFAKENIAVEDTETGLIIYQA
;
A
#
# COMPACT_ATOMS: atom_id res chain seq x y z
N MET A 1 -27.81 13.27 11.80
CA MET A 1 -26.93 13.28 10.61
C MET A 1 -27.77 12.87 9.42
N GLU A 2 -27.92 13.75 8.45
CA GLU A 2 -28.57 13.42 7.18
C GLU A 2 -27.81 12.29 6.50
N ALA A 3 -28.50 11.24 6.04
CA ALA A 3 -27.84 10.07 5.46
C ALA A 3 -27.20 10.46 4.12
N LYS A 4 -25.85 10.53 4.08
CA LYS A 4 -25.14 10.84 2.83
C LYS A 4 -25.47 9.78 1.78
N LYS A 5 -25.79 10.23 0.56
CA LYS A 5 -26.10 9.33 -0.56
C LYS A 5 -24.87 8.51 -0.93
N LYS A 6 -24.94 7.20 -0.73
CA LYS A 6 -23.90 6.25 -1.16
C LYS A 6 -23.86 6.16 -2.69
N LEU A 7 -22.68 6.38 -3.26
CA LEU A 7 -22.43 6.30 -4.70
C LEU A 7 -21.85 4.94 -5.10
N PHE A 8 -20.94 4.40 -4.28
CA PHE A 8 -20.21 3.18 -4.61
C PHE A 8 -19.70 2.46 -3.36
N GLU A 9 -19.53 1.14 -3.45
CA GLU A 9 -18.88 0.31 -2.42
C GLU A 9 -17.98 -0.72 -3.06
N VAL A 10 -16.77 -0.81 -2.55
CA VAL A 10 -15.87 -1.93 -2.74
C VAL A 10 -16.05 -2.87 -1.55
N ASN A 11 -16.51 -4.09 -1.81
CA ASN A 11 -16.62 -5.11 -0.77
C ASN A 11 -15.76 -6.32 -1.11
N ILE A 12 -14.60 -6.39 -0.45
CA ILE A 12 -13.58 -7.40 -0.71
C ILE A 12 -14.01 -8.78 -0.20
N MET A 13 -14.87 -8.81 0.83
CA MET A 13 -15.37 -10.07 1.41
C MET A 13 -16.39 -10.77 0.51
N LYS A 14 -17.24 -10.01 -0.18
CA LYS A 14 -18.31 -10.56 -1.01
C LYS A 14 -17.86 -10.83 -2.45
N ASN A 15 -16.90 -10.07 -2.97
CA ASN A 15 -16.54 -10.12 -4.38
C ASN A 15 -15.20 -10.84 -4.63
N LYS A 16 -15.25 -12.17 -4.73
CA LYS A 16 -14.06 -12.99 -5.03
C LYS A 16 -13.41 -12.64 -6.37
N LYS A 17 -14.20 -12.33 -7.40
CA LYS A 17 -13.67 -11.95 -8.73
C LYS A 17 -12.83 -10.67 -8.64
N PHE A 18 -13.28 -9.72 -7.82
CA PHE A 18 -12.53 -8.50 -7.54
C PHE A 18 -11.19 -8.79 -6.84
N VAL A 19 -11.19 -9.65 -5.81
CA VAL A 19 -9.94 -10.07 -5.13
C VAL A 19 -8.96 -10.72 -6.11
N TRP A 20 -9.44 -11.63 -6.96
CA TRP A 20 -8.62 -12.23 -8.01
C TRP A 20 -8.06 -11.19 -8.99
N GLY A 21 -8.88 -10.20 -9.36
CA GLY A 21 -8.44 -9.07 -10.19
C GLY A 21 -7.30 -8.27 -9.53
N LEU A 22 -7.40 -7.98 -8.24
CA LEU A 22 -6.34 -7.31 -7.49
C LEU A 22 -5.06 -8.14 -7.42
N ASN A 23 -5.16 -9.46 -7.22
CA ASN A 23 -3.99 -10.34 -7.20
C ASN A 23 -3.31 -10.41 -8.59
N ILE A 24 -4.10 -10.49 -9.66
CA ILE A 24 -3.57 -10.44 -11.04
C ILE A 24 -2.88 -9.09 -11.28
N LEU A 25 -3.49 -7.99 -10.83
CA LEU A 25 -2.90 -6.66 -10.91
C LEU A 25 -1.58 -6.59 -10.13
N ALA A 26 -1.53 -7.13 -8.91
CA ALA A 26 -0.31 -7.17 -8.11
C ALA A 26 0.82 -7.92 -8.84
N VAL A 27 0.53 -9.10 -9.40
CA VAL A 27 1.50 -9.85 -10.22
C VAL A 27 1.94 -9.05 -11.44
N ALA A 28 1.01 -8.41 -12.14
CA ALA A 28 1.34 -7.58 -13.30
C ALA A 28 2.21 -6.37 -12.92
N LEU A 29 2.00 -5.78 -11.74
CA LEU A 29 2.76 -4.64 -11.22
C LEU A 29 4.19 -5.00 -10.81
N ILE A 30 4.53 -6.29 -10.63
CA ILE A 30 5.91 -6.71 -10.38
C ILE A 30 6.83 -6.23 -11.50
N LEU A 31 6.43 -6.33 -12.77
CA LEU A 31 7.28 -5.95 -13.91
C LEU A 31 7.65 -4.46 -13.93
N PRO A 32 6.70 -3.50 -13.90
CA PRO A 32 7.06 -2.08 -13.91
C PRO A 32 7.82 -1.68 -12.64
N PHE A 33 7.49 -2.21 -11.46
CA PHE A 33 8.22 -1.87 -10.25
C PHE A 33 9.61 -2.51 -10.20
N ALA A 34 9.78 -3.74 -10.69
CA ALA A 34 11.09 -4.35 -10.86
C ALA A 34 11.95 -3.52 -11.82
N PHE A 35 11.37 -2.99 -12.89
CA PHE A 35 12.09 -2.10 -13.80
C PHE A 35 12.55 -0.83 -13.07
N VAL A 36 11.65 -0.13 -12.37
CA VAL A 36 11.97 1.10 -11.64
C VAL A 36 13.00 0.88 -10.52
N PHE A 37 12.77 -0.09 -9.63
CA PHE A 37 13.69 -0.36 -8.53
C PHE A 37 14.98 -1.04 -8.99
N GLY A 38 14.96 -1.78 -10.10
CA GLY A 38 16.15 -2.30 -10.75
C GLY A 38 17.03 -1.20 -11.33
N MET A 39 16.42 -0.17 -11.94
CA MET A 39 17.15 1.04 -12.36
C MET A 39 17.77 1.77 -11.16
N ILE A 40 17.01 1.97 -10.09
CA ILE A 40 17.52 2.62 -8.87
C ILE A 40 18.66 1.78 -8.26
N GLY A 41 18.48 0.46 -8.14
CA GLY A 41 19.51 -0.44 -7.62
C GLY A 41 20.78 -0.44 -8.48
N SER A 42 20.64 -0.41 -9.81
CA SER A 42 21.78 -0.30 -10.73
C SER A 42 22.53 1.02 -10.53
N TRP A 43 21.80 2.11 -10.32
CA TRP A 43 22.39 3.42 -10.00
C TRP A 43 23.11 3.42 -8.64
N LEU A 44 22.54 2.77 -7.61
CA LEU A 44 23.17 2.63 -6.29
C LEU A 44 24.48 1.85 -6.37
N ILE A 45 24.52 0.77 -7.16
CA ILE A 45 25.74 -0.01 -7.38
C ILE A 45 26.80 0.80 -8.13
N ALA A 46 26.40 1.52 -9.19
CA ALA A 46 27.34 2.33 -9.98
C ALA A 46 27.99 3.47 -9.19
N ASN A 47 27.33 3.96 -8.13
CA ASN A 47 27.80 5.08 -7.30
C ASN A 47 28.23 4.64 -5.88
N GLY A 48 28.29 3.34 -5.61
CA GLY A 48 28.58 2.79 -4.30
C GLY A 48 29.52 1.59 -4.37
N SER A 49 29.74 0.96 -3.22
CA SER A 49 30.52 -0.28 -3.10
C SER A 49 29.64 -1.52 -2.97
N GLN A 50 28.42 -1.48 -3.53
CA GLN A 50 27.46 -2.58 -3.46
C GLN A 50 27.47 -3.42 -4.74
N TYR A 51 26.87 -4.62 -4.68
CA TYR A 51 26.84 -5.58 -5.79
C TYR A 51 25.49 -6.32 -5.84
N TRP A 52 25.19 -6.96 -6.96
CA TRP A 52 23.99 -7.80 -7.16
C TRP A 52 24.09 -9.20 -6.55
N GLU A 53 24.82 -9.31 -5.44
CA GLU A 53 24.97 -10.58 -4.72
C GLU A 53 24.02 -10.63 -3.54
N LEU A 54 23.48 -11.81 -3.25
CA LEU A 54 22.62 -12.05 -2.11
C LEU A 54 23.19 -13.22 -1.31
N SER A 55 23.48 -12.99 -0.03
CA SER A 55 23.95 -14.03 0.88
C SER A 55 22.81 -14.97 1.27
N VAL A 56 23.17 -16.21 1.66
CA VAL A 56 22.19 -17.19 2.15
C VAL A 56 21.43 -16.67 3.36
N SER A 57 22.08 -15.93 4.26
CA SER A 57 21.42 -15.29 5.41
C SER A 57 20.37 -14.27 4.98
N GLU A 58 20.65 -13.47 3.96
CA GLU A 58 19.69 -12.47 3.46
C GLU A 58 18.48 -13.13 2.79
N VAL A 59 18.66 -14.27 2.13
CA VAL A 59 17.55 -15.06 1.60
C VAL A 59 16.59 -15.48 2.73
N TRP A 60 17.14 -15.95 3.86
CA TRP A 60 16.32 -16.31 5.02
C TRP A 60 15.63 -15.11 5.68
N LEU A 61 16.19 -13.90 5.54
CA LEU A 61 15.61 -12.67 6.07
C LEU A 61 14.49 -12.09 5.20
N LEU A 62 14.38 -12.46 3.91
CA LEU A 62 13.37 -11.91 3.00
C LEU A 62 11.95 -12.06 3.54
N PHE A 63 11.58 -13.28 3.95
CA PHE A 63 10.23 -13.57 4.43
C PHE A 63 9.87 -12.79 5.71
N PRO A 64 10.64 -12.84 6.81
CA PRO A 64 10.30 -12.08 8.02
C PRO A 64 10.33 -10.56 7.78
N LEU A 65 11.27 -10.04 6.98
CA LEU A 65 11.29 -8.61 6.64
C LEU A 65 10.07 -8.20 5.82
N TYR A 66 9.63 -9.04 4.87
CA TYR A 66 8.43 -8.76 4.11
C TYR A 66 7.18 -8.73 5.00
N ILE A 67 7.03 -9.67 5.93
CA ILE A 67 5.93 -9.64 6.90
C ILE A 67 5.99 -8.36 7.75
N LEU A 68 7.18 -7.97 8.22
CA LEU A 68 7.37 -6.72 8.94
C LEU A 68 6.97 -5.51 8.09
N LEU A 69 7.31 -5.48 6.80
CA LEU A 69 6.90 -4.40 5.89
C LEU A 69 5.38 -4.31 5.74
N ILE A 70 4.65 -5.42 5.72
CA ILE A 70 3.18 -5.39 5.69
C ILE A 70 2.62 -4.85 7.01
N VAL A 71 3.20 -5.20 8.16
CA VAL A 71 2.78 -4.62 9.45
C VAL A 71 3.04 -3.10 9.46
N VAL A 72 4.22 -2.67 9.01
CA VAL A 72 4.58 -1.24 8.89
C VAL A 72 3.66 -0.53 7.89
N HIS A 73 3.30 -1.19 6.79
CA HIS A 73 2.37 -0.66 5.79
C HIS A 73 1.02 -0.31 6.43
N GLU A 74 0.39 -1.26 7.12
CA GLU A 74 -0.88 -1.00 7.79
C GLU A 74 -0.74 0.04 8.90
N ALA A 75 0.39 0.05 9.63
CA ALA A 75 0.65 1.07 10.65
C ALA A 75 0.71 2.48 10.04
N ILE A 76 1.30 2.65 8.85
CA ILE A 76 1.33 3.94 8.15
C ILE A 76 -0.09 4.38 7.77
N HIS A 77 -0.91 3.49 7.20
CA HIS A 77 -2.34 3.78 6.98
C HIS A 77 -3.02 4.26 8.27
N GLY A 78 -2.80 3.54 9.36
CA GLY A 78 -3.32 3.88 10.68
C GLY A 78 -2.88 5.25 11.20
N ILE A 79 -1.62 5.63 11.01
CA ILE A 79 -1.12 6.97 11.35
C ILE A 79 -1.90 8.02 10.57
N PHE A 80 -2.04 7.89 9.26
CA PHE A 80 -2.73 8.89 8.44
C PHE A 80 -4.24 8.94 8.69
N PHE A 81 -4.88 7.80 8.98
CA PHE A 81 -6.25 7.79 9.49
C PHE A 81 -6.38 8.65 10.75
N LYS A 82 -5.46 8.48 11.72
CA LYS A 82 -5.48 9.24 12.98
C LYS A 82 -5.12 10.73 12.79
N VAL A 83 -4.23 11.04 11.86
CA VAL A 83 -3.88 12.44 11.53
C VAL A 83 -5.08 13.21 11.00
N PHE A 84 -5.88 12.59 10.12
CA PHE A 84 -7.02 13.26 9.49
C PHE A 84 -8.32 13.17 10.30
N CYS A 85 -8.52 12.12 11.08
CA CYS A 85 -9.66 11.96 11.99
C CYS A 85 -9.17 11.49 13.37
N PRO A 86 -8.60 12.39 14.20
CA PRO A 86 -8.00 12.04 15.48
C PRO A 86 -9.01 11.53 16.52
N GLU A 87 -10.29 11.87 16.38
CA GLU A 87 -11.32 11.44 17.34
C GLU A 87 -11.71 9.97 17.17
N ASN A 88 -11.63 9.45 15.95
CA ASN A 88 -12.08 8.09 15.66
C ASN A 88 -10.97 7.05 15.94
N PRO A 89 -11.34 5.83 16.35
CA PRO A 89 -10.37 4.77 16.57
C PRO A 89 -9.85 4.23 15.23
N VAL A 90 -8.62 3.70 15.27
CA VAL A 90 -8.06 2.88 14.19
C VAL A 90 -8.13 1.43 14.65
N LYS A 91 -8.64 0.56 13.78
CA LYS A 91 -8.68 -0.89 13.99
C LYS A 91 -7.73 -1.56 13.02
N TYR A 92 -7.05 -2.59 13.50
CA TYR A 92 -6.17 -3.43 12.69
C TYR A 92 -6.69 -4.86 12.71
N GLY A 93 -6.44 -5.60 11.66
CA GLY A 93 -6.72 -7.02 11.64
C GLY A 93 -6.07 -7.75 10.48
N PHE A 94 -6.23 -9.07 10.48
CA PHE A 94 -5.78 -9.93 9.41
C PHE A 94 -6.90 -10.87 8.97
N LYS A 95 -7.13 -10.94 7.67
CA LYS A 95 -8.16 -11.76 7.06
C LYS A 95 -7.56 -12.99 6.41
N TRP A 96 -7.51 -14.08 7.17
CA TRP A 96 -6.95 -15.37 6.73
C TRP A 96 -7.50 -15.90 5.40
N LYS A 97 -8.81 -15.76 5.16
CA LYS A 97 -9.45 -16.28 3.93
C LYS A 97 -8.98 -15.59 2.65
N SER A 98 -8.48 -14.37 2.76
CA SER A 98 -8.04 -13.53 1.65
C SER A 98 -6.58 -13.12 1.74
N GLY A 99 -5.86 -13.53 2.80
CA GLY A 99 -4.46 -13.22 3.03
C GLY A 99 -4.14 -11.73 3.19
N MET A 100 -5.10 -10.90 3.60
CA MET A 100 -4.92 -9.44 3.68
C MET A 100 -4.86 -8.97 5.13
N ALA A 101 -3.81 -8.22 5.44
CA ALA A 101 -3.82 -7.31 6.58
C ALA A 101 -4.68 -6.09 6.24
N TYR A 102 -5.17 -5.40 7.25
CA TYR A 102 -5.87 -4.12 7.06
C TYR A 102 -5.73 -3.23 8.30
N ALA A 103 -5.64 -1.93 8.05
CA ALA A 103 -5.96 -0.86 8.97
C ALA A 103 -7.23 -0.14 8.47
N THR A 104 -8.11 0.24 9.39
CA THR A 104 -9.34 0.95 9.03
C THR A 104 -9.76 1.88 10.15
N SER A 105 -10.54 2.91 9.83
CA SER A 105 -11.11 3.84 10.81
C SER A 105 -12.62 3.96 10.60
N PRO A 106 -13.41 3.02 11.14
CA PRO A 106 -14.84 2.94 10.86
C PRO A 106 -15.58 4.19 11.33
N GLY A 107 -16.50 4.71 10.52
CA GLY A 107 -17.24 5.93 10.80
C GLY A 107 -16.49 7.23 10.51
N SER A 108 -15.23 7.17 10.08
CA SER A 108 -14.47 8.35 9.62
C SER A 108 -14.80 8.65 8.16
N LEU A 109 -15.08 9.92 7.86
CA LEU A 109 -15.30 10.40 6.50
C LEU A 109 -14.15 11.31 6.08
N TYR A 110 -13.43 10.90 5.05
CA TYR A 110 -12.31 11.60 4.47
C TYR A 110 -12.72 12.26 3.16
N ASN A 111 -12.20 13.45 2.89
CA ASN A 111 -12.30 14.01 1.54
C ASN A 111 -11.34 13.28 0.58
N ARG A 112 -11.47 13.55 -0.73
CA ARG A 112 -10.64 12.93 -1.78
C ARG A 112 -9.15 13.00 -1.47
N MET A 113 -8.64 14.19 -1.12
CA MET A 113 -7.20 14.40 -0.93
C MET A 113 -6.68 13.67 0.31
N GLN A 114 -7.44 13.66 1.39
CA GLN A 114 -7.11 12.90 2.60
C GLN A 114 -7.02 11.40 2.30
N MET A 115 -8.03 10.84 1.60
CA MET A 115 -8.00 9.43 1.26
C MET A 115 -6.88 9.09 0.27
N LEU A 116 -6.55 9.98 -0.68
CA LEU A 116 -5.39 9.78 -1.54
C LEU A 116 -4.08 9.72 -0.77
N VAL A 117 -3.89 10.62 0.21
CA VAL A 117 -2.70 10.60 1.06
C VAL A 117 -2.65 9.32 1.88
N ILE A 118 -3.77 8.91 2.50
CA ILE A 118 -3.85 7.65 3.24
C ILE A 118 -3.44 6.48 2.32
N SER A 119 -4.11 6.32 1.16
CA SER A 119 -3.84 5.21 0.25
C SER A 119 -2.40 5.17 -0.27
N LEU A 120 -1.79 6.32 -0.61
CA LEU A 120 -0.44 6.36 -1.19
C LEU A 120 0.68 6.38 -0.15
N ALA A 121 0.41 6.73 1.10
CA ALA A 121 1.44 6.94 2.11
C ALA A 121 2.33 5.71 2.34
N PRO A 122 1.83 4.47 2.48
CA PRO A 122 2.70 3.33 2.68
C PRO A 122 3.65 3.08 1.51
N PHE A 123 3.15 3.17 0.28
CA PHE A 123 3.98 3.02 -0.93
C PHE A 123 5.12 4.04 -0.93
N VAL A 124 4.81 5.32 -0.71
CA VAL A 124 5.81 6.40 -0.74
C VAL A 124 6.82 6.26 0.40
N VAL A 125 6.34 6.14 1.64
CA VAL A 125 7.20 6.14 2.84
C VAL A 125 8.11 4.91 2.86
N ILE A 126 7.57 3.72 2.57
CA ILE A 126 8.37 2.48 2.62
C ILE A 126 9.34 2.43 1.44
N SER A 127 8.93 2.80 0.22
CA SER A 127 9.84 2.82 -0.92
C SER A 127 11.02 3.77 -0.68
N LEU A 128 10.75 4.98 -0.17
CA LEU A 128 11.80 5.94 0.18
C LEU A 128 12.70 5.43 1.30
N GLY A 129 12.12 4.86 2.36
CA GLY A 129 12.88 4.30 3.48
C GLY A 129 13.81 3.17 3.04
N LEU A 130 13.31 2.23 2.23
CA LEU A 130 14.12 1.14 1.68
C LEU A 130 15.23 1.66 0.76
N THR A 131 14.93 2.63 -0.12
CA THR A 131 15.95 3.26 -0.98
C THR A 131 17.02 3.99 -0.16
N MET A 132 16.64 4.70 0.91
CA MET A 132 17.60 5.36 1.80
C MET A 132 18.48 4.36 2.53
N LEU A 133 17.93 3.28 3.08
CA LEU A 133 18.70 2.23 3.74
C LEU A 133 19.73 1.60 2.78
N ALA A 134 19.33 1.34 1.54
CA ALA A 134 20.25 0.84 0.51
C ALA A 134 21.32 1.89 0.16
N GLY A 135 20.92 3.15 -0.06
CA GLY A 135 21.84 4.24 -0.43
C GLY A 135 22.87 4.59 0.64
N PHE A 136 22.55 4.39 1.92
CA PHE A 136 23.51 4.53 3.02
C PHE A 136 24.32 3.25 3.29
N GLY A 137 24.20 2.22 2.44
CA GLY A 137 24.91 0.95 2.58
C GLY A 137 24.44 0.09 3.77
N MET A 138 23.31 0.43 4.39
CA MET A 138 22.74 -0.30 5.53
C MET A 138 21.92 -1.53 5.09
N MET A 139 21.65 -1.66 3.80
CA MET A 139 20.93 -2.78 3.21
C MET A 139 21.54 -3.14 1.86
N ASN A 140 21.71 -4.43 1.57
CA ASN A 140 22.17 -4.93 0.29
C ASN A 140 21.21 -4.54 -0.86
N THR A 141 21.76 -4.19 -2.03
CA THR A 141 20.97 -3.72 -3.18
C THR A 141 20.00 -4.79 -3.72
N THR A 142 20.40 -6.05 -3.74
CA THR A 142 19.54 -7.17 -4.16
C THR A 142 18.38 -7.37 -3.19
N LEU A 143 18.66 -7.33 -1.88
CA LEU A 143 17.63 -7.39 -0.84
C LEU A 143 16.65 -6.21 -0.93
N TYR A 144 17.18 -5.00 -1.11
CA TYR A 144 16.41 -3.79 -1.40
C TYR A 144 15.49 -3.97 -2.61
N PHE A 145 16.05 -4.40 -3.73
CA PHE A 145 15.32 -4.59 -4.99
C PHE A 145 14.14 -5.56 -4.79
N MET A 146 14.38 -6.70 -4.14
CA MET A 146 13.34 -7.69 -3.87
C MET A 146 12.24 -7.11 -2.97
N LEU A 147 12.61 -6.53 -1.82
CA LEU A 147 11.64 -5.99 -0.86
C LEU A 147 10.83 -4.83 -1.42
N ALA A 148 11.48 -3.86 -2.08
CA ALA A 148 10.82 -2.70 -2.67
C ALA A 148 9.87 -3.11 -3.79
N THR A 149 10.29 -4.02 -4.67
CA THR A 149 9.44 -4.53 -5.76
C THR A 149 8.23 -5.29 -5.22
N MET A 150 8.44 -6.22 -4.29
CA MET A 150 7.35 -7.01 -3.71
C MET A 150 6.36 -6.13 -2.93
N HIS A 151 6.85 -5.19 -2.12
CA HIS A 151 6.00 -4.26 -1.38
C HIS A 151 5.17 -3.36 -2.31
N ALA A 152 5.80 -2.76 -3.32
CA ALA A 152 5.12 -1.89 -4.27
C ALA A 152 4.04 -2.64 -5.06
N ALA A 153 4.33 -3.85 -5.52
CA ALA A 153 3.35 -4.71 -6.18
C ALA A 153 2.15 -5.02 -5.26
N SER A 154 2.41 -5.24 -3.96
CA SER A 154 1.37 -5.51 -2.95
C SER A 154 0.49 -4.29 -2.62
N CYS A 155 0.90 -3.07 -3.00
CA CYS A 155 0.07 -1.86 -2.90
C CYS A 155 -1.04 -1.80 -3.98
N ALA A 156 -1.29 -2.88 -4.73
CA ALA A 156 -2.30 -2.93 -5.80
C ALA A 156 -3.72 -2.53 -5.34
N GLY A 157 -4.10 -2.88 -4.10
CA GLY A 157 -5.38 -2.46 -3.51
C GLY A 157 -5.45 -0.94 -3.33
N ASP A 158 -4.38 -0.33 -2.83
CA ASP A 158 -4.29 1.12 -2.64
C ASP A 158 -4.30 1.87 -3.97
N PHE A 159 -3.57 1.37 -4.97
CA PHE A 159 -3.59 1.95 -6.31
C PHE A 159 -4.96 1.85 -6.96
N TYR A 160 -5.71 0.78 -6.68
CA TYR A 160 -7.10 0.69 -7.10
C TYR A 160 -7.97 1.76 -6.43
N TYR A 161 -7.78 2.04 -5.13
CA TYR A 161 -8.48 3.15 -4.47
C TYR A 161 -8.09 4.49 -5.09
N VAL A 162 -6.81 4.72 -5.37
CA VAL A 162 -6.34 5.92 -6.08
C VAL A 162 -7.01 6.05 -7.46
N TYR A 163 -7.13 4.96 -8.21
CA TYR A 163 -7.87 4.95 -9.48
C TYR A 163 -9.34 5.34 -9.29
N LEU A 164 -10.01 4.82 -8.26
CA LEU A 164 -11.39 5.21 -7.97
C LEU A 164 -11.50 6.71 -7.72
N LEU A 165 -10.59 7.28 -6.93
CA LEU A 165 -10.63 8.68 -6.48
C LEU A 165 -10.24 9.69 -7.56
N LEU A 166 -9.25 9.34 -8.41
CA LEU A 166 -8.69 10.24 -9.43
C LEU A 166 -9.29 10.06 -10.82
N VAL A 167 -9.80 8.87 -11.14
CA VAL A 167 -10.26 8.56 -12.49
C VAL A 167 -11.76 8.29 -12.51
N LYS A 168 -12.22 7.31 -11.73
CA LYS A 168 -13.63 6.88 -11.79
C LYS A 168 -14.57 7.94 -11.20
N PHE A 169 -14.21 8.54 -10.07
CA PHE A 169 -14.98 9.55 -9.37
C PHE A 169 -14.30 10.92 -9.41
N ALA A 170 -13.64 11.25 -10.53
CA ALA A 170 -12.85 12.47 -10.67
C ALA A 170 -13.70 13.76 -10.63
N LYS A 171 -14.96 13.68 -11.08
CA LYS A 171 -15.83 14.85 -11.30
C LYS A 171 -16.81 15.08 -10.16
N GLU A 172 -16.98 14.10 -9.30
CA GLU A 172 -17.94 14.10 -8.21
C GLU A 172 -17.35 14.79 -6.98
N ASN A 173 -18.18 15.50 -6.20
CA ASN A 173 -17.76 15.88 -4.85
C ASN A 173 -17.96 14.65 -3.94
N ILE A 174 -16.89 14.08 -3.39
CA ILE A 174 -16.95 12.80 -2.68
C ILE A 174 -16.46 12.89 -1.23
N ALA A 175 -17.11 12.10 -0.38
CA ALA A 175 -16.64 11.74 0.96
C ALA A 175 -16.43 10.24 1.00
N VAL A 176 -15.36 9.78 1.64
CA VAL A 176 -14.89 8.41 1.55
C VAL A 176 -14.73 7.84 2.94
N GLU A 177 -15.27 6.65 3.16
CA GLU A 177 -15.10 5.89 4.38
C GLU A 177 -14.33 4.62 4.04
N ASP A 178 -13.23 4.38 4.75
CA ASP A 178 -12.60 3.08 4.76
C ASP A 178 -13.25 2.22 5.85
N THR A 179 -13.59 0.98 5.50
CA THR A 179 -14.29 0.04 6.37
C THR A 179 -13.52 -1.25 6.48
N GLU A 180 -13.86 -2.06 7.49
CA GLU A 180 -13.32 -3.40 7.65
C GLU A 180 -13.50 -4.29 6.40
N THR A 181 -14.40 -3.97 5.46
CA THR A 181 -14.64 -4.78 4.25
C THR A 181 -14.13 -4.18 2.94
N GLY A 182 -13.62 -2.95 2.96
CA GLY A 182 -13.18 -2.19 1.80
C GLY A 182 -13.61 -0.73 1.89
N LEU A 183 -13.89 -0.10 0.76
CA LEU A 183 -14.11 1.35 0.65
C LEU A 183 -15.56 1.69 0.32
N ILE A 184 -16.16 2.67 1.00
CA ILE A 184 -17.45 3.25 0.63
C ILE A 184 -17.24 4.70 0.18
N ILE A 185 -17.84 5.06 -0.96
CA ILE A 185 -17.81 6.40 -1.52
C ILE A 185 -19.22 6.99 -1.47
N TYR A 186 -19.33 8.16 -0.86
CA TYR A 186 -20.55 8.94 -0.71
C TYR A 186 -20.47 10.23 -1.53
N GLN A 187 -21.63 10.77 -1.90
CA GLN A 187 -21.76 12.15 -2.33
C GLN A 187 -21.47 13.05 -1.11
N ALA A 188 -20.47 13.93 -1.23
CA ALA A 188 -20.13 14.90 -0.20
C ALA A 188 -21.08 16.09 -0.19
#